data_AF-A0A3E4XMU9-F1
#
_entry.id   AF-A0A3E4XMU9-F1
#
_cell.length_a   1.000
_cell.length_b   1.000
_cell.length_c   1.000
_cell.angle_alpha   90.00
_cell.angle_beta   90.00
_cell.angle_gamma   90.00
#
_symmetry.space_group_name_H-M   'P 1'
#
loop_
_entity.id
_entity.type
_entity.pdbx_description
1 polymer ?
#
loop_
_entity_poly.entity_id
_entity_poly.type
_entity_poly.pdbx_seq_one_letter_code
_entity_poly.pdbx_strand_id
1 'polypeptide(L)'
;MKYIHFPFVLLTILLACNLFTACNDDEGGGVPVIHHIRLVDPEKADSTFTDVNPGTMIVVIGENLNNVRKVFINEQEVSFNSNYGTSTSLILTIPGELQLTGANPELKGELHIETSHGIATYSMHVLSPAPYITRVATTFPVETGTPLRIVGGNFYEIQRVYFTTAVDDITNAPVSVEVTDYTVNKNFDEISFNAPAGLIDEGSLVVECYTASAFTPFRRTALPPSISKVSSMMPITGTTVTVLGQNFMDIASITMGNRSVDLSTVTVSEANDMLTFTMPRAPQGTCSLAITTMGGTAEVPGFYPLENIVLNYDNIGWFSWGGQAVPVTADGTAAPFFSDGKCYSISGELSAWNYWWGQLQNGAVWGIDTAFLPTDTPTSELALQFECFVAVEYGEGPVFRIYLKGNEAHNYTNYRPVSDFTGKTEVGQWMQCSIPLSELVDETTWGEFQKRDGDELALQMTNPSENGPYNIEMYFDNFRVVKIQ
;
A
#
# COMPACT_ATOMS: atom_id res chain seq x y z
N MET A 1 57.20 -57.93 -90.11
CA MET A 1 57.18 -58.30 -88.67
C MET A 1 56.41 -57.22 -87.91
N LYS A 2 55.42 -57.66 -87.12
CA LYS A 2 54.79 -57.00 -85.96
C LYS A 2 53.84 -55.79 -86.19
N TYR A 3 52.53 -56.13 -86.10
CA TYR A 3 51.38 -55.48 -85.43
C TYR A 3 51.11 -53.99 -85.66
N ILE A 4 50.06 -53.59 -86.41
CA ILE A 4 48.59 -53.54 -86.13
C ILE A 4 48.16 -52.34 -85.25
N HIS A 5 47.21 -51.58 -85.83
CA HIS A 5 46.58 -50.30 -85.47
C HIS A 5 45.98 -50.17 -84.06
N PHE A 6 46.02 -48.94 -83.50
CA PHE A 6 44.84 -48.28 -82.92
C PHE A 6 45.11 -46.79 -82.55
N PRO A 7 44.37 -45.81 -83.11
CA PRO A 7 44.21 -44.49 -82.52
C PRO A 7 42.80 -44.39 -81.93
N PHE A 8 42.58 -44.87 -80.71
CA PHE A 8 41.21 -44.92 -80.13
C PHE A 8 41.14 -44.99 -78.60
N VAL A 9 42.13 -44.44 -77.88
CA VAL A 9 42.07 -44.40 -76.39
C VAL A 9 41.74 -43.00 -75.83
N LEU A 10 41.60 -41.99 -76.70
CA LEU A 10 41.11 -40.66 -76.30
C LEU A 10 39.61 -40.45 -76.60
N LEU A 11 38.91 -41.47 -77.13
CA LEU A 11 37.47 -41.45 -77.45
C LEU A 11 36.64 -42.38 -76.55
N THR A 12 37.16 -42.78 -75.38
CA THR A 12 36.49 -43.71 -74.45
C THR A 12 36.34 -43.22 -73.01
N ILE A 13 36.81 -42.01 -72.67
CA ILE A 13 36.59 -41.43 -71.31
C ILE A 13 35.55 -40.29 -71.32
N LEU A 14 35.15 -39.79 -72.50
CA LEU A 14 34.08 -38.81 -72.66
C LEU A 14 32.67 -39.42 -72.89
N LEU A 15 32.54 -40.75 -72.74
CA LEU A 15 31.30 -41.51 -72.97
C LEU A 15 30.87 -42.33 -71.73
N ALA A 16 31.11 -41.80 -70.53
CA ALA A 16 30.61 -42.36 -69.27
C ALA A 16 29.71 -41.39 -68.48
N CYS A 17 29.37 -40.22 -69.04
CA CYS A 17 28.61 -39.18 -68.35
C CYS A 17 27.16 -38.98 -68.87
N ASN A 18 26.59 -39.90 -69.65
CA ASN A 18 25.29 -39.65 -70.30
C ASN A 18 24.35 -40.86 -70.38
N LEU A 19 24.28 -41.71 -69.37
CA LEU A 19 23.19 -42.70 -69.29
C LEU A 19 22.81 -42.93 -67.83
N PHE A 20 21.81 -42.17 -67.37
CA PHE A 20 20.60 -42.61 -66.65
C PHE A 20 19.84 -41.38 -66.12
N THR A 21 19.44 -40.48 -67.02
CA THR A 21 18.23 -39.67 -66.81
C THR A 21 17.06 -40.52 -67.30
N ALA A 22 16.52 -41.33 -66.40
CA ALA A 22 15.18 -41.86 -66.56
C ALA A 22 14.21 -40.81 -66.04
N CYS A 23 13.68 -39.98 -66.94
CA CYS A 23 12.40 -39.30 -66.70
C CYS A 23 11.33 -40.38 -66.62
N ASN A 24 10.85 -40.64 -65.41
CA ASN A 24 9.50 -41.14 -65.25
C ASN A 24 8.60 -39.90 -65.09
N ASP A 25 7.76 -39.67 -66.09
CA ASP A 25 6.56 -38.86 -65.93
C ASP A 25 5.62 -39.63 -64.99
N ASP A 26 5.62 -39.24 -63.71
CA ASP A 26 4.53 -39.47 -62.76
C ASP A 26 4.42 -38.22 -61.87
N GLU A 27 3.29 -37.52 -62.04
CA GLU A 27 2.67 -36.47 -61.22
C GLU A 27 3.54 -35.36 -60.58
N GLY A 28 3.33 -34.12 -61.06
CA GLY A 28 4.03 -32.93 -60.61
C GLY A 28 3.93 -32.63 -59.11
N GLY A 29 5.11 -32.42 -58.50
CA GLY A 29 5.27 -31.72 -57.24
C GLY A 29 6.74 -31.38 -57.06
N GLY A 30 7.13 -30.11 -57.24
CA GLY A 30 8.49 -29.66 -56.95
C GLY A 30 8.80 -29.75 -55.45
N VAL A 31 10.04 -29.44 -55.05
CA VAL A 31 10.40 -29.32 -53.63
C VAL A 31 9.52 -28.23 -53.00
N PRO A 32 8.87 -28.47 -51.85
CA PRO A 32 8.04 -27.47 -51.20
C PRO A 32 8.87 -26.25 -50.78
N VAL A 33 8.31 -25.06 -50.91
CA VAL A 33 8.94 -23.79 -50.51
C VAL A 33 7.94 -22.97 -49.73
N ILE A 34 8.36 -22.38 -48.61
CA ILE A 34 7.58 -21.39 -47.85
C ILE A 34 8.17 -20.02 -48.13
N HIS A 35 7.36 -19.08 -48.61
CA HIS A 35 7.80 -17.71 -48.88
C HIS A 35 7.56 -16.78 -47.68
N HIS A 36 6.37 -16.85 -47.09
CA HIS A 36 5.99 -16.05 -45.93
C HIS A 36 4.75 -16.60 -45.24
N ILE A 37 4.45 -16.06 -44.06
CA ILE A 37 3.24 -16.31 -43.30
C ILE A 37 2.44 -15.00 -43.20
N ARG A 38 1.11 -15.10 -43.25
CA ARG A 38 0.18 -13.98 -43.08
C ARG A 38 -1.06 -14.36 -42.27
N LEU A 39 -1.89 -13.37 -41.94
CA LEU A 39 -3.17 -13.59 -41.25
C LEU A 39 -4.24 -14.04 -42.26
N VAL A 40 -5.30 -14.68 -41.76
CA VAL A 40 -6.45 -15.11 -42.58
C VAL A 40 -7.29 -13.92 -43.08
N ASP A 41 -7.22 -12.78 -42.38
CA ASP A 41 -7.93 -11.56 -42.72
C ASP A 41 -7.50 -11.03 -44.11
N PRO A 42 -8.42 -11.01 -45.11
CA PRO A 42 -8.11 -10.55 -46.46
C PRO A 42 -7.63 -9.10 -46.53
N GLU A 43 -8.05 -8.23 -45.61
CA GLU A 43 -7.61 -6.83 -45.57
C GLU A 43 -6.16 -6.69 -45.09
N LYS A 44 -5.61 -7.74 -44.47
CA LYS A 44 -4.21 -7.82 -44.01
C LYS A 44 -3.37 -8.78 -44.86
N ALA A 45 -3.83 -9.09 -46.07
CA ALA A 45 -3.18 -10.03 -46.98
C ALA A 45 -1.72 -9.68 -47.32
N ASP A 46 -1.37 -8.39 -47.33
CA ASP A 46 -0.03 -7.87 -47.60
C ASP A 46 0.85 -7.77 -46.33
N SER A 47 0.29 -8.04 -45.15
CA SER A 47 1.00 -8.02 -43.87
C SER A 47 1.61 -9.39 -43.57
N THR A 48 2.91 -9.51 -43.82
CA THR A 48 3.70 -10.68 -43.39
C THR A 48 4.26 -10.46 -41.99
N PHE A 49 4.44 -11.54 -41.22
CA PHE A 49 5.01 -11.49 -39.87
C PHE A 49 5.85 -12.72 -39.59
N THR A 50 6.80 -12.55 -38.68
CA THR A 50 7.59 -13.63 -38.09
C THR A 50 7.14 -13.96 -36.67
N ASP A 51 6.47 -13.03 -35.98
CA ASP A 51 6.01 -13.21 -34.62
C ASP A 51 4.50 -13.50 -34.59
N VAL A 52 4.09 -14.52 -33.82
CA VAL A 52 2.69 -14.94 -33.75
C VAL A 52 2.29 -15.38 -32.35
N ASN A 53 1.06 -15.08 -31.97
CA ASN A 53 0.51 -15.57 -30.70
C ASN A 53 -0.04 -17.00 -30.84
N PRO A 54 0.08 -17.86 -29.81
CA PRO A 54 -0.67 -19.11 -29.71
C PRO A 54 -2.18 -18.90 -29.97
N GLY A 55 -2.83 -19.89 -30.58
CA GLY A 55 -4.24 -19.83 -30.97
C GLY A 55 -4.54 -19.05 -32.26
N THR A 56 -3.57 -18.32 -32.81
CA THR A 56 -3.77 -17.54 -34.05
C THR A 56 -3.92 -18.47 -35.25
N MET A 57 -4.93 -18.21 -36.10
CA MET A 57 -5.04 -18.86 -37.40
C MET A 57 -4.17 -18.11 -38.42
N ILE A 58 -3.29 -18.83 -39.10
CA ILE A 58 -2.34 -18.30 -40.05
C ILE A 58 -2.53 -18.93 -41.43
N VAL A 59 -2.04 -18.22 -42.45
CA VAL A 59 -1.94 -18.73 -43.82
C VAL A 59 -0.47 -18.78 -44.19
N VAL A 60 0.03 -19.99 -44.46
CA VAL A 60 1.37 -20.23 -45.02
C VAL A 60 1.26 -20.07 -46.54
N ILE A 61 2.09 -19.23 -47.13
CA ILE A 61 2.12 -18.98 -48.58
C ILE A 61 3.43 -19.52 -49.16
N GLY A 62 3.33 -20.28 -50.24
CA GLY A 62 4.47 -21.00 -50.79
C GLY A 62 4.21 -21.62 -52.16
N GLU A 63 5.05 -22.59 -52.51
CA GLU A 63 4.98 -23.39 -53.73
C GLU A 63 5.09 -24.89 -53.40
N ASN A 64 4.47 -25.72 -54.24
CA ASN A 64 4.47 -27.18 -54.11
C ASN A 64 3.99 -27.68 -52.72
N LEU A 65 3.03 -26.97 -52.12
CA LEU A 65 2.43 -27.30 -50.82
C LEU A 65 1.25 -28.30 -50.93
N ASN A 66 1.08 -28.95 -52.08
CA ASN A 66 0.11 -30.05 -52.22
C ASN A 66 0.60 -31.30 -51.47
N ASN A 67 -0.34 -32.13 -51.03
CA ASN A 67 -0.06 -33.39 -50.33
C ASN A 67 0.80 -33.24 -49.06
N VAL A 68 0.56 -32.19 -48.25
CA VAL A 68 1.14 -32.06 -46.90
C VAL A 68 0.78 -33.29 -46.08
N ARG A 69 1.78 -33.87 -45.41
CA ARG A 69 1.66 -35.05 -44.56
C ARG A 69 1.79 -34.70 -43.10
N LYS A 70 2.75 -33.83 -42.76
CA LYS A 70 3.01 -33.38 -41.40
C LYS A 70 3.35 -31.90 -41.38
N VAL A 71 2.97 -31.27 -40.28
CA VAL A 71 3.36 -29.90 -39.93
C VAL A 71 3.94 -29.96 -38.54
N PHE A 72 5.05 -29.27 -38.31
CA PHE A 72 5.66 -29.10 -37.01
C PHE A 72 5.86 -27.62 -36.73
N ILE A 73 5.63 -27.23 -35.48
CA ILE A 73 5.98 -25.89 -34.98
C ILE A 73 6.77 -26.12 -33.70
N ASN A 74 7.93 -25.49 -33.56
CA ASN A 74 8.81 -25.72 -32.41
C ASN A 74 9.09 -27.21 -32.18
N GLU A 75 9.40 -27.94 -33.27
CA GLU A 75 9.65 -29.39 -33.30
C GLU A 75 8.49 -30.29 -32.82
N GLN A 76 7.30 -29.73 -32.58
CA GLN A 76 6.11 -30.46 -32.14
C GLN A 76 5.14 -30.64 -33.31
N GLU A 77 4.65 -31.86 -33.52
CA GLU A 77 3.68 -32.15 -34.58
C GLU A 77 2.36 -31.42 -34.33
N VAL A 78 1.88 -30.69 -35.34
CA VAL A 78 0.67 -29.86 -35.28
C VAL A 78 -0.37 -30.41 -36.25
N SER A 79 -1.61 -30.55 -35.77
CA SER A 79 -2.72 -30.94 -36.61
C SER A 79 -3.11 -29.83 -37.59
N PHE A 80 -3.40 -30.20 -38.82
CA PHE A 80 -3.95 -29.31 -39.85
C PHE A 80 -5.10 -29.98 -40.59
N ASN A 81 -5.96 -29.20 -41.21
CA ASN A 81 -7.02 -29.72 -42.08
C ASN A 81 -6.51 -29.72 -43.53
N SER A 82 -6.34 -30.90 -44.12
CA SER A 82 -5.86 -31.03 -45.50
C SER A 82 -6.78 -30.35 -46.53
N ASN A 83 -8.07 -30.15 -46.22
CA ASN A 83 -8.99 -29.42 -47.10
C ASN A 83 -8.69 -27.92 -47.17
N TYR A 84 -7.87 -27.38 -46.26
CA TYR A 84 -7.41 -25.99 -46.28
C TYR A 84 -6.01 -25.85 -46.91
N GLY A 85 -5.49 -26.90 -47.53
CA GLY A 85 -4.26 -26.88 -48.31
C GLY A 85 -4.53 -26.78 -49.82
N THR A 86 -3.76 -25.96 -50.51
CA THR A 86 -3.64 -25.91 -51.96
C THR A 86 -2.18 -26.10 -52.36
N SER A 87 -1.85 -26.10 -53.65
CA SER A 87 -0.44 -26.14 -54.08
C SER A 87 0.35 -24.88 -53.68
N THR A 88 -0.31 -23.79 -53.31
CA THR A 88 0.32 -22.49 -53.01
C THR A 88 0.03 -21.95 -51.61
N SER A 89 -0.83 -22.61 -50.82
CA SER A 89 -1.18 -22.14 -49.49
C SER A 89 -1.60 -23.26 -48.55
N LEU A 90 -1.40 -23.05 -47.25
CA LEU A 90 -1.93 -23.90 -46.19
C LEU A 90 -2.45 -23.04 -45.04
N ILE A 91 -3.72 -23.20 -44.68
CA ILE A 91 -4.28 -22.57 -43.48
C ILE A 91 -4.15 -23.52 -42.30
N LEU A 92 -3.57 -23.04 -41.20
CA LEU A 92 -3.45 -23.79 -39.95
C LEU A 92 -3.57 -22.87 -38.74
N THR A 93 -3.82 -23.44 -37.56
CA THR A 93 -3.90 -22.70 -36.31
C THR A 93 -2.70 -23.05 -35.44
N ILE A 94 -2.04 -22.04 -34.89
CA ILE A 94 -0.98 -22.24 -33.89
C ILE A 94 -1.64 -22.85 -32.64
N PRO A 95 -1.25 -24.05 -32.17
CA PRO A 95 -1.85 -24.62 -30.97
C PRO A 95 -1.66 -23.72 -29.74
N GLY A 96 -2.68 -23.64 -28.88
CA GLY A 96 -2.61 -22.88 -27.63
C GLY A 96 -1.65 -23.50 -26.60
N GLU A 97 -1.54 -24.83 -26.59
CA GLU A 97 -0.76 -25.63 -25.64
C GLU A 97 0.66 -25.96 -26.15
N LEU A 98 1.13 -25.26 -27.18
CA LEU A 98 2.44 -25.50 -27.76
C LEU A 98 3.53 -25.17 -26.73
N GLN A 99 4.53 -26.04 -26.56
CA GLN A 99 5.74 -25.63 -25.83
C GLN A 99 6.48 -24.55 -26.63
N LEU A 100 6.73 -23.42 -25.98
CA LEU A 100 7.32 -22.24 -26.61
C LEU A 100 8.83 -22.22 -26.39
N THR A 101 9.56 -21.62 -27.33
CA THR A 101 11.02 -21.44 -27.27
C THR A 101 11.45 -20.65 -26.04
N GLY A 102 10.60 -19.76 -25.53
CA GLY A 102 10.89 -19.01 -24.31
C GLY A 102 10.92 -19.88 -23.04
N ALA A 103 10.09 -20.91 -22.97
CA ALA A 103 10.09 -21.88 -21.86
C ALA A 103 11.10 -23.02 -22.07
N ASN A 104 11.38 -23.37 -23.33
CA ASN A 104 12.36 -24.38 -23.70
C ASN A 104 13.25 -23.90 -24.86
N PRO A 105 14.43 -23.32 -24.55
CA PRO A 105 15.36 -22.80 -25.55
C PRO A 105 15.99 -23.86 -26.47
N GLU A 106 15.85 -25.15 -26.17
CA GLU A 106 16.35 -26.22 -27.05
C GLU A 106 15.46 -26.42 -28.28
N LEU A 107 14.21 -25.95 -28.24
CA LEU A 107 13.30 -26.01 -29.38
C LEU A 107 13.75 -25.05 -30.48
N LYS A 108 13.62 -25.47 -31.74
CA LYS A 108 13.85 -24.59 -32.89
C LYS A 108 12.61 -23.75 -33.18
N GLY A 109 12.73 -22.43 -33.11
CA GLY A 109 11.69 -21.48 -33.52
C GLY A 109 11.45 -21.49 -35.03
N GLU A 110 10.75 -22.51 -35.52
CA GLU A 110 10.44 -22.67 -36.94
C GLU A 110 9.12 -23.42 -37.17
N LEU A 111 8.53 -23.13 -38.32
CA LEU A 111 7.52 -23.95 -38.97
C LEU A 111 8.22 -24.92 -39.93
N HIS A 112 7.92 -26.20 -39.80
CA HIS A 112 8.45 -27.26 -40.66
C HIS A 112 7.29 -28.03 -41.29
N ILE A 113 7.24 -28.08 -42.63
CA ILE A 113 6.20 -28.78 -43.40
C ILE A 113 6.83 -29.93 -44.19
N GLU A 114 6.29 -31.13 -44.01
CA GLU A 114 6.64 -32.32 -44.78
C GLU A 114 5.53 -32.61 -45.81
N THR A 115 5.88 -32.68 -47.08
CA THR A 115 5.00 -33.13 -48.17
C THR A 115 5.42 -34.50 -48.70
N SER A 116 4.68 -35.07 -49.63
CA SER A 116 5.12 -36.30 -50.32
C SER A 116 6.37 -36.11 -51.19
N HIS A 117 6.82 -34.87 -51.42
CA HIS A 117 7.89 -34.54 -52.37
C HIS A 117 9.09 -33.83 -51.72
N GLY A 118 9.04 -33.51 -50.42
CA GLY A 118 10.16 -32.91 -49.70
C GLY A 118 9.77 -32.20 -48.42
N ILE A 119 10.68 -31.36 -47.94
CA ILE A 119 10.61 -30.63 -46.68
C ILE A 119 10.80 -29.14 -46.93
N ALA A 120 9.99 -28.31 -46.29
CA ALA A 120 10.18 -26.86 -46.23
C ALA A 120 10.21 -26.38 -44.78
N THR A 121 11.13 -25.48 -44.45
CA THR A 121 11.20 -24.84 -43.13
C THR A 121 11.09 -23.31 -43.27
N TYR A 122 10.55 -22.66 -42.25
CA TYR A 122 10.41 -21.21 -42.18
C TYR A 122 10.58 -20.74 -40.74
N SER A 123 11.56 -19.86 -40.49
CA SER A 123 11.81 -19.31 -39.15
C SER A 123 10.66 -18.42 -38.71
N MET A 124 10.12 -18.69 -37.53
CA MET A 124 9.06 -17.91 -36.92
C MET A 124 9.14 -18.01 -35.40
N HIS A 125 8.68 -16.97 -34.70
CA HIS A 125 8.64 -16.91 -33.24
C HIS A 125 7.20 -17.01 -32.75
N VAL A 126 6.91 -18.02 -31.95
CA VAL A 126 5.62 -18.11 -31.26
C VAL A 126 5.77 -17.43 -29.90
N LEU A 127 5.13 -16.27 -29.75
CA LEU A 127 5.30 -15.37 -28.63
C LEU A 127 4.90 -16.02 -27.30
N SER A 128 5.80 -15.95 -26.33
CA SER A 128 5.52 -16.24 -24.94
C SER A 128 4.55 -15.20 -24.36
N PRO A 129 3.73 -15.53 -23.35
CA PRO A 129 2.87 -14.55 -22.67
C PRO A 129 3.68 -13.37 -22.11
N ALA A 130 3.06 -12.19 -22.03
CA ALA A 130 3.72 -11.00 -21.49
C ALA A 130 4.10 -11.17 -19.99
N PRO A 131 5.25 -10.63 -19.55
CA PRO A 131 5.66 -10.67 -18.15
C PRO A 131 4.76 -9.78 -17.28
N TYR A 132 4.69 -10.10 -15.99
CA TYR A 132 4.11 -9.23 -14.98
C TYR A 132 4.90 -9.33 -13.67
N ILE A 133 4.90 -8.25 -12.89
CA ILE A 133 5.54 -8.19 -11.56
C ILE A 133 4.45 -8.00 -10.52
N THR A 134 4.43 -8.86 -9.49
CA THR A 134 3.52 -8.75 -8.36
C THR A 134 4.14 -7.96 -7.22
N ARG A 135 5.42 -8.22 -6.90
CA ARG A 135 6.16 -7.48 -5.86
C ARG A 135 7.66 -7.69 -5.97
N VAL A 136 8.42 -6.83 -5.30
CA VAL A 136 9.84 -7.05 -5.01
C VAL A 136 9.99 -7.43 -3.54
N ALA A 137 10.56 -8.60 -3.27
CA ALA A 137 10.91 -9.01 -1.92
C ALA A 137 12.37 -8.63 -1.65
N THR A 138 12.59 -7.82 -0.62
CA THR A 138 13.91 -7.36 -0.17
C THR A 138 13.86 -6.96 1.30
N THR A 139 15.02 -6.67 1.88
CA THR A 139 15.17 -6.02 3.18
C THR A 139 15.67 -4.60 2.96
N PHE A 140 15.12 -3.63 3.70
CA PHE A 140 15.57 -2.25 3.66
C PHE A 140 16.69 -1.99 4.68
N PRO A 141 17.52 -0.94 4.50
CA PRO A 141 17.73 -0.25 3.23
C PRO A 141 18.41 -1.18 2.19
N VAL A 142 18.11 -0.96 0.91
CA VAL A 142 18.71 -1.72 -0.19
C VAL A 142 20.08 -1.16 -0.48
N GLU A 143 21.10 -1.75 0.12
CA GLU A 143 22.51 -1.45 -0.15
C GLU A 143 23.05 -2.36 -1.27
N THR A 144 24.17 -1.97 -1.89
CA THR A 144 24.89 -2.84 -2.84
C THR A 144 25.13 -4.21 -2.21
N GLY A 145 24.75 -5.27 -2.91
CA GLY A 145 24.86 -6.65 -2.44
C GLY A 145 23.64 -7.17 -1.66
N THR A 146 22.65 -6.33 -1.34
CA THR A 146 21.39 -6.77 -0.72
C THR A 146 20.65 -7.74 -1.64
N PRO A 147 20.20 -8.91 -1.18
CA PRO A 147 19.42 -9.83 -2.02
C PRO A 147 18.04 -9.26 -2.36
N LEU A 148 17.70 -9.26 -3.65
CA LEU A 148 16.36 -8.93 -4.15
C LEU A 148 15.75 -10.12 -4.89
N ARG A 149 14.43 -10.27 -4.76
CA ARG A 149 13.63 -11.22 -5.53
C ARG A 149 12.45 -10.51 -6.17
N ILE A 150 12.41 -10.49 -7.49
CA ILE A 150 11.24 -10.06 -8.25
C ILE A 150 10.29 -11.26 -8.31
N VAL A 151 9.09 -11.10 -7.76
CA VAL A 151 8.05 -12.14 -7.76
C VAL A 151 6.96 -11.71 -8.74
N GLY A 152 6.61 -12.59 -9.67
CA GLY A 152 5.67 -12.29 -10.74
C GLY A 152 5.38 -13.52 -11.59
N GLY A 153 5.47 -13.39 -12.91
CA GLY A 153 5.23 -14.48 -13.85
C GLY A 153 5.63 -14.16 -15.28
N ASN A 154 5.72 -15.20 -16.10
CA ASN A 154 6.08 -15.16 -17.52
C ASN A 154 7.43 -14.49 -17.81
N PHE A 155 8.43 -14.72 -16.96
CA PHE A 155 9.79 -14.19 -17.13
C PHE A 155 10.59 -14.97 -18.19
N TYR A 156 10.01 -15.13 -19.37
CA TYR A 156 10.62 -15.78 -20.53
C TYR A 156 11.48 -14.78 -21.31
N GLU A 157 12.56 -15.27 -21.92
CA GLU A 157 13.30 -14.52 -22.96
C GLU A 157 13.70 -13.10 -22.51
N ILE A 158 14.16 -12.99 -21.26
CA ILE A 158 14.59 -11.73 -20.65
C ILE A 158 15.76 -11.17 -21.48
N GLN A 159 15.58 -9.95 -21.96
CA GLN A 159 16.62 -9.19 -22.65
C GLN A 159 17.42 -8.37 -21.65
N ARG A 160 16.75 -7.68 -20.73
CA ARG A 160 17.38 -6.83 -19.71
C ARG A 160 16.60 -6.81 -18.40
N VAL A 161 17.32 -6.65 -17.30
CA VAL A 161 16.76 -6.28 -16.00
C VAL A 161 17.50 -5.03 -15.54
N TYR A 162 16.80 -3.96 -15.20
CA TYR A 162 17.45 -2.70 -14.89
C TYR A 162 16.62 -1.77 -14.00
N PHE A 163 17.30 -0.81 -13.39
CA PHE A 163 16.72 0.30 -12.66
C PHE A 163 16.70 1.56 -13.51
N THR A 164 15.64 2.33 -13.41
CA THR A 164 15.49 3.65 -14.04
C THR A 164 14.84 4.62 -13.07
N THR A 165 15.15 5.92 -13.16
CA THR A 165 14.51 6.96 -12.33
C THR A 165 13.07 7.29 -12.74
N ALA A 166 12.55 6.69 -13.81
CA ALA A 166 11.15 6.84 -14.20
C ALA A 166 10.20 6.08 -13.25
N VAL A 167 9.04 6.64 -12.96
CA VAL A 167 8.07 6.10 -11.98
C VAL A 167 6.77 5.62 -12.66
N ASP A 168 6.19 6.43 -13.55
CA ASP A 168 4.88 6.15 -14.15
C ASP A 168 4.94 5.69 -15.62
N ASP A 169 5.93 6.18 -16.36
CA ASP A 169 6.14 5.85 -17.76
C ASP A 169 7.62 5.57 -18.02
N ILE A 170 7.94 4.32 -18.33
CA ILE A 170 9.29 3.88 -18.66
C ILE A 170 9.60 4.01 -20.16
N THR A 171 8.66 4.48 -20.98
CA THR A 171 8.83 4.60 -22.43
C THR A 171 9.99 5.56 -22.74
N ASN A 172 11.06 5.03 -23.34
CA ASN A 172 12.31 5.74 -23.62
C ASN A 172 13.05 6.26 -22.37
N ALA A 173 12.72 5.77 -21.18
CA ALA A 173 13.45 6.15 -19.97
C ALA A 173 14.90 5.65 -20.03
N PRO A 174 15.90 6.47 -19.64
CA PRO A 174 17.28 6.04 -19.63
C PRO A 174 17.49 4.94 -18.57
N VAL A 175 18.30 3.95 -18.92
CA VAL A 175 18.78 2.95 -17.96
C VAL A 175 19.73 3.63 -16.99
N SER A 176 19.42 3.57 -15.69
CA SER A 176 20.31 4.10 -14.65
C SER A 176 21.34 3.05 -14.23
N VAL A 177 20.89 1.82 -13.97
CA VAL A 177 21.76 0.69 -13.59
C VAL A 177 21.20 -0.60 -14.16
N GLU A 178 22.04 -1.37 -14.84
CA GLU A 178 21.68 -2.68 -15.37
C GLU A 178 22.06 -3.78 -14.36
N VAL A 179 21.17 -4.77 -14.21
CA VAL A 179 21.39 -5.98 -13.41
C VAL A 179 21.92 -7.06 -14.35
N THR A 180 23.22 -7.32 -14.26
CA THR A 180 23.91 -8.25 -15.16
C THR A 180 24.04 -9.67 -14.61
N ASP A 181 23.94 -9.84 -13.29
CA ASP A 181 24.02 -11.14 -12.61
C ASP A 181 22.69 -11.42 -11.89
N TYR A 182 21.87 -12.25 -12.52
CA TYR A 182 20.57 -12.68 -12.00
C TYR A 182 20.30 -14.12 -12.38
N THR A 183 19.43 -14.78 -11.61
CA THR A 183 18.93 -16.12 -11.90
C THR A 183 17.42 -16.10 -12.03
N VAL A 184 16.89 -16.72 -13.08
CA VAL A 184 15.46 -16.98 -13.24
C VAL A 184 15.18 -18.40 -12.77
N ASN A 185 14.12 -18.59 -11.99
CA ASN A 185 13.76 -19.93 -11.54
C ASN A 185 13.11 -20.77 -12.66
N LYS A 186 12.96 -22.08 -12.43
CA LYS A 186 12.43 -23.02 -13.44
C LYS A 186 10.96 -22.77 -13.83
N ASN A 187 10.21 -22.07 -12.97
CA ASN A 187 8.80 -21.76 -13.21
C ASN A 187 8.62 -20.44 -13.96
N PHE A 188 9.70 -19.67 -14.17
CA PHE A 188 9.67 -18.33 -14.76
C PHE A 188 8.75 -17.36 -14.02
N ASP A 189 8.64 -17.53 -12.69
CA ASP A 189 7.82 -16.69 -11.79
C ASP A 189 8.67 -15.93 -10.75
N GLU A 190 9.99 -16.12 -10.77
CA GLU A 190 10.92 -15.41 -9.90
C GLU A 190 12.27 -15.10 -10.57
N ILE A 191 12.76 -13.88 -10.37
CA ILE A 191 14.12 -13.43 -10.70
C ILE A 191 14.82 -13.06 -9.40
N SER A 192 15.97 -13.68 -9.13
CA SER A 192 16.79 -13.40 -7.94
C SER A 192 18.12 -12.77 -8.35
N PHE A 193 18.53 -11.71 -7.66
CA PHE A 193 19.81 -11.03 -7.88
C PHE A 193 20.26 -10.30 -6.62
N ASN A 194 21.53 -9.89 -6.60
CA ASN A 194 22.03 -8.97 -5.57
C ASN A 194 22.04 -7.54 -6.11
N ALA A 195 21.63 -6.58 -5.28
CA ALA A 195 21.62 -5.17 -5.59
C ALA A 195 22.94 -4.70 -6.24
N PRO A 196 22.93 -4.16 -7.47
CA PRO A 196 24.14 -3.70 -8.13
C PRO A 196 24.68 -2.41 -7.49
N ALA A 197 25.94 -2.08 -7.77
CA ALA A 197 26.49 -0.79 -7.39
C ALA A 197 25.86 0.35 -8.20
N GLY A 198 25.78 1.55 -7.61
CA GLY A 198 25.23 2.74 -8.28
C GLY A 198 23.71 2.82 -8.29
N LEU A 199 23.03 2.03 -7.45
CA LEU A 199 21.57 2.05 -7.28
C LEU A 199 20.99 3.45 -7.15
N ILE A 200 19.85 3.65 -7.79
CA ILE A 200 19.00 4.83 -7.63
C ILE A 200 18.34 4.83 -6.26
N ASP A 201 18.03 6.01 -5.71
CA ASP A 201 17.28 6.13 -4.47
C ASP A 201 15.79 5.84 -4.67
N GLU A 202 15.23 6.27 -5.80
CA GLU A 202 13.83 6.08 -6.18
C GLU A 202 13.67 6.02 -7.70
N GLY A 203 12.71 5.20 -8.17
CA GLY A 203 12.33 5.05 -9.57
C GLY A 203 11.57 3.76 -9.79
N SER A 204 11.93 3.01 -10.83
CA SER A 204 11.35 1.70 -11.17
C SER A 204 12.41 0.63 -11.38
N LEU A 205 12.06 -0.61 -11.04
CA LEU A 205 12.74 -1.83 -11.45
C LEU A 205 11.99 -2.42 -12.65
N VAL A 206 12.71 -2.66 -13.74
CA VAL A 206 12.16 -3.09 -15.04
C VAL A 206 12.70 -4.46 -15.40
N VAL A 207 11.82 -5.33 -15.90
CA VAL A 207 12.12 -6.60 -16.55
C VAL A 207 11.65 -6.48 -17.99
N GLU A 208 12.59 -6.43 -18.93
CA GLU A 208 12.33 -6.36 -20.36
C GLU A 208 12.50 -7.75 -20.98
N CYS A 209 11.41 -8.33 -21.43
CA CYS A 209 11.37 -9.61 -22.15
C CYS A 209 11.16 -9.37 -23.65
N TYR A 210 11.40 -10.40 -24.47
CA TYR A 210 11.12 -10.34 -25.91
C TYR A 210 9.68 -9.87 -26.22
N THR A 211 8.68 -10.42 -25.53
CA THR A 211 7.26 -10.09 -25.78
C THR A 211 6.88 -8.68 -25.35
N ALA A 212 7.32 -8.26 -24.15
CA ALA A 212 6.98 -6.98 -23.55
C ALA A 212 7.87 -6.69 -22.33
N SER A 213 7.77 -5.46 -21.81
CA SER A 213 8.37 -5.08 -20.53
C SER A 213 7.34 -5.05 -19.40
N ALA A 214 7.77 -5.40 -18.19
CA ALA A 214 7.04 -5.17 -16.95
C ALA A 214 7.91 -4.34 -16.00
N PHE A 215 7.29 -3.45 -15.21
CA PHE A 215 8.01 -2.66 -14.22
C PHE A 215 7.20 -2.50 -12.94
N THR A 216 7.91 -2.17 -11.86
CA THR A 216 7.32 -1.88 -10.54
C THR A 216 8.11 -0.75 -9.88
N PRO A 217 7.47 0.11 -9.07
CA PRO A 217 8.18 1.11 -8.29
C PRO A 217 9.28 0.48 -7.43
N PHE A 218 10.41 1.16 -7.34
CA PHE A 218 11.55 0.79 -6.52
C PHE A 218 12.00 1.97 -5.69
N ARG A 219 12.31 1.71 -4.42
CA ARG A 219 12.96 2.64 -3.51
C ARG A 219 14.08 1.94 -2.78
N ARG A 220 15.10 2.70 -2.42
CA ARG A 220 16.24 2.20 -1.65
C ARG A 220 15.94 2.12 -0.16
N THR A 221 15.09 3.01 0.33
CA THR A 221 14.69 3.08 1.74
C THR A 221 13.24 2.63 1.91
N ALA A 222 12.92 2.18 3.13
CA ALA A 222 11.52 2.00 3.51
C ALA A 222 10.77 3.33 3.40
N LEU A 223 9.45 3.27 3.20
CA LEU A 223 8.62 4.47 3.23
C LEU A 223 8.71 5.12 4.62
N PRO A 224 8.74 6.46 4.71
CA PRO A 224 8.61 7.13 5.99
C PRO A 224 7.28 6.74 6.66
N PRO A 225 7.25 6.72 8.00
CA PRO A 225 6.00 6.51 8.70
C PRO A 225 5.05 7.67 8.39
N SER A 226 3.76 7.45 8.55
CA SER A 226 2.75 8.51 8.58
C SER A 226 1.91 8.35 9.83
N ILE A 227 1.42 9.46 10.37
CA ILE A 227 0.51 9.46 11.52
C ILE A 227 -0.80 10.09 11.07
N SER A 228 -1.89 9.34 11.18
CA SER A 228 -3.23 9.80 10.81
C SER A 228 -4.03 10.27 12.02
N LYS A 229 -3.84 9.63 13.18
CA LYS A 229 -4.55 9.99 14.42
C LYS A 229 -3.82 9.50 15.66
N VAL A 230 -3.93 10.24 16.75
CA VAL A 230 -3.45 9.86 18.08
C VAL A 230 -4.64 9.79 19.04
N SER A 231 -4.63 8.85 19.99
CA SER A 231 -5.75 8.63 20.92
C SER A 231 -6.06 9.84 21.81
N SER A 232 -5.04 10.62 22.16
CA SER A 232 -5.15 11.87 22.90
C SER A 232 -3.95 12.76 22.58
N MET A 233 -4.16 14.07 22.58
CA MET A 233 -3.11 15.08 22.48
C MET A 233 -2.53 15.44 23.85
N MET A 234 -3.12 14.99 24.96
CA MET A 234 -2.58 15.14 26.31
C MET A 234 -2.89 13.90 27.17
N PRO A 235 -2.40 12.71 26.76
CA PRO A 235 -2.67 11.46 27.47
C PRO A 235 -2.09 11.48 28.87
N ILE A 236 -2.80 10.88 29.82
CA ILE A 236 -2.37 10.77 31.21
C ILE A 236 -1.07 9.94 31.32
N THR A 237 -0.11 10.40 32.13
CA THR A 237 1.14 9.66 32.36
C THR A 237 0.86 8.22 32.81
N GLY A 238 1.51 7.23 32.17
CA GLY A 238 1.35 5.82 32.49
C GLY A 238 0.19 5.11 31.78
N THR A 239 -0.67 5.82 31.05
CA THR A 239 -1.71 5.18 30.24
C THR A 239 -1.19 4.73 28.88
N THR A 240 -1.98 3.92 28.17
CA THR A 240 -1.67 3.55 26.79
C THR A 240 -2.02 4.70 25.85
N VAL A 241 -1.11 5.03 24.94
CA VAL A 241 -1.34 5.91 23.79
C VAL A 241 -1.44 5.02 22.55
N THR A 242 -2.47 5.24 21.74
CA THR A 242 -2.66 4.56 20.45
C THR A 242 -2.44 5.55 19.33
N VAL A 243 -1.67 5.13 18.31
CA VAL A 243 -1.39 5.93 17.12
C VAL A 243 -1.78 5.13 15.88
N LEU A 244 -2.63 5.72 15.04
CA LEU A 244 -2.98 5.22 13.72
C LEU A 244 -2.10 5.87 12.66
N GLY A 245 -1.78 5.13 11.61
CA GLY A 245 -0.84 5.59 10.59
C GLY A 245 -0.51 4.53 9.57
N GLN A 246 0.67 4.63 8.97
CA GLN A 246 1.21 3.63 8.04
C GLN A 246 2.73 3.54 8.21
N ASN A 247 3.31 2.43 7.74
CA ASN A 247 4.75 2.17 7.67
C ASN A 247 5.45 2.22 9.04
N PHE A 248 4.81 1.77 10.10
CA PHE A 248 5.40 1.65 11.45
C PHE A 248 6.38 0.47 11.57
N MET A 249 7.33 0.35 10.64
CA MET A 249 8.32 -0.74 10.62
C MET A 249 9.58 -0.35 11.40
N ASP A 250 10.12 -1.28 12.20
CA ASP A 250 11.40 -1.12 12.92
C ASP A 250 11.53 0.26 13.62
N ILE A 251 10.63 0.52 14.58
CA ILE A 251 10.61 1.76 15.36
C ILE A 251 11.97 2.01 16.01
N ALA A 252 12.63 3.09 15.59
CA ALA A 252 13.94 3.50 16.08
C ALA A 252 13.83 4.40 17.32
N SER A 253 12.84 5.29 17.34
CA SER A 253 12.53 6.13 18.50
C SER A 253 11.11 6.69 18.44
N ILE A 254 10.54 6.96 19.61
CA ILE A 254 9.35 7.81 19.77
C ILE A 254 9.70 8.89 20.79
N THR A 255 9.58 10.15 20.38
CA THR A 255 9.97 11.30 21.20
C THR A 255 8.89 12.36 21.28
N MET A 256 8.87 13.11 22.37
CA MET A 256 7.90 14.16 22.66
C MET A 256 8.59 15.25 23.48
N GLY A 257 9.06 16.30 22.78
CA GLY A 257 9.86 17.35 23.39
C GLY A 257 11.13 16.80 24.05
N ASN A 258 11.24 16.96 25.38
CA ASN A 258 12.36 16.46 26.18
C ASN A 258 12.18 15.02 26.70
N ARG A 259 11.20 14.28 26.17
CA ARG A 259 10.87 12.91 26.59
C ARG A 259 11.09 11.92 25.46
N SER A 260 11.40 10.69 25.84
CA SER A 260 11.49 9.54 24.95
C SER A 260 10.68 8.40 25.55
N VAL A 261 9.98 7.66 24.70
CA VAL A 261 9.23 6.47 25.07
C VAL A 261 10.18 5.29 25.29
N ASP A 262 9.88 4.47 26.28
CA ASP A 262 10.54 3.17 26.42
C ASP A 262 10.01 2.21 25.35
N LEU A 263 10.87 1.88 24.38
CA LEU A 263 10.52 1.02 23.24
C LEU A 263 10.08 -0.38 23.66
N SER A 264 10.40 -0.86 24.87
CA SER A 264 9.89 -2.14 25.37
C SER A 264 8.38 -2.15 25.63
N THR A 265 7.76 -0.97 25.73
CA THR A 265 6.30 -0.80 25.86
C THR A 265 5.59 -0.64 24.52
N VAL A 266 6.35 -0.54 23.42
CA VAL A 266 5.80 -0.30 22.09
C VAL A 266 5.29 -1.61 21.51
N THR A 267 4.05 -1.61 21.02
CA THR A 267 3.52 -2.70 20.19
C THR A 267 3.13 -2.15 18.84
N VAL A 268 3.39 -2.91 17.77
CA VAL A 268 3.01 -2.56 16.40
C VAL A 268 2.13 -3.68 15.86
N SER A 269 1.03 -3.31 15.21
CA SER A 269 0.15 -4.23 14.49
C SER A 269 0.86 -4.95 13.35
N GLU A 270 0.38 -6.16 12.99
CA GLU A 270 0.95 -6.93 11.88
C GLU A 270 0.89 -6.18 10.53
N ALA A 271 -0.10 -5.31 10.35
CA ALA A 271 -0.26 -4.47 9.16
C ALA A 271 0.64 -3.21 9.15
N ASN A 272 1.35 -2.93 10.25
CA ASN A 272 2.17 -1.72 10.45
C ASN A 272 1.38 -0.40 10.28
N ASP A 273 0.08 -0.40 10.59
CA ASP A 273 -0.83 0.75 10.47
C ASP A 273 -1.36 1.27 11.81
N MET A 274 -1.04 0.56 12.89
CA MET A 274 -1.30 0.95 14.27
C MET A 274 -0.11 0.61 15.15
N LEU A 275 0.24 1.52 16.07
CA LEU A 275 1.11 1.23 17.19
C LEU A 275 0.51 1.72 18.52
N THR A 276 0.94 1.12 19.62
CA THR A 276 0.64 1.59 20.97
C THR A 276 1.92 1.74 21.77
N PHE A 277 1.91 2.62 22.78
CA PHE A 277 2.99 2.72 23.75
C PHE A 277 2.48 3.20 25.11
N THR A 278 3.25 3.01 26.17
CA THR A 278 2.92 3.59 27.49
C THR A 278 3.41 5.03 27.57
N MET A 279 2.51 5.96 27.88
CA MET A 279 2.82 7.38 28.03
C MET A 279 3.91 7.58 29.10
N PRO A 280 5.10 8.12 28.75
CA PRO A 280 6.13 8.43 29.75
C PRO A 280 5.69 9.63 30.60
N ARG A 281 6.58 10.08 31.50
CA ARG A 281 6.34 11.32 32.25
C ARG A 281 6.05 12.48 31.31
N ALA A 282 5.09 13.33 31.67
CA ALA A 282 4.73 14.54 30.95
C ALA A 282 5.96 15.36 30.44
N PRO A 283 5.93 15.84 29.18
CA PRO A 283 6.92 16.79 28.65
C PRO A 283 6.82 18.16 29.35
N GLN A 284 7.82 19.02 29.14
CA GLN A 284 7.93 20.33 29.83
C GLN A 284 7.18 21.50 29.14
N GLY A 285 6.49 21.26 28.04
CA GLY A 285 5.77 22.27 27.25
C GLY A 285 5.10 21.63 26.03
N THR A 286 4.34 22.41 25.26
CA THR A 286 3.86 21.99 23.94
C THR A 286 5.04 21.51 23.09
N CYS A 287 4.88 20.35 22.45
CA CYS A 287 5.93 19.75 21.63
C CYS A 287 5.36 19.04 20.39
N SER A 288 6.22 18.39 19.61
CA SER A 288 5.80 17.45 18.57
C SER A 288 5.96 16.03 19.10
N LEU A 289 4.96 15.17 18.89
CA LEU A 289 5.14 13.72 18.98
C LEU A 289 5.81 13.26 17.68
N ALA A 290 7.04 12.78 17.77
CA ALA A 290 7.80 12.29 16.62
C ALA A 290 7.99 10.77 16.72
N ILE A 291 7.71 10.06 15.62
CA ILE A 291 7.90 8.62 15.48
C ILE A 291 8.91 8.39 14.35
N THR A 292 10.07 7.86 14.70
CA THR A 292 11.16 7.59 13.76
C THR A 292 11.25 6.09 13.50
N THR A 293 11.24 5.74 12.21
CA THR A 293 11.55 4.41 11.70
C THR A 293 12.82 4.48 10.86
N MET A 294 13.25 3.34 10.32
CA MET A 294 14.29 3.33 9.29
C MET A 294 13.92 4.10 8.01
N GLY A 295 12.63 4.29 7.72
CA GLY A 295 12.13 5.00 6.54
C GLY A 295 12.08 6.51 6.69
N GLY A 296 12.24 7.03 7.91
CA GLY A 296 12.18 8.46 8.22
C GLY A 296 11.41 8.75 9.50
N THR A 297 11.01 10.01 9.69
CA THR A 297 10.28 10.49 10.87
C THR A 297 8.93 11.08 10.48
N ALA A 298 7.88 10.71 11.20
CA ALA A 298 6.57 11.36 11.17
C ALA A 298 6.39 12.19 12.45
N GLU A 299 5.77 13.36 12.34
CA GLU A 299 5.54 14.25 13.47
C GLU A 299 4.08 14.69 13.58
N VAL A 300 3.56 14.76 14.81
CA VAL A 300 2.29 15.40 15.16
C VAL A 300 2.62 16.64 15.99
N PRO A 301 2.52 17.85 15.42
CA PRO A 301 2.80 19.08 16.15
C PRO A 301 1.68 19.41 17.15
N GLY A 302 2.01 20.23 18.16
CA GLY A 302 1.03 20.66 19.16
C GLY A 302 0.66 19.58 20.18
N PHE A 303 1.45 18.51 20.27
CA PHE A 303 1.29 17.46 21.26
C PHE A 303 1.61 17.96 22.67
N TYR A 304 0.79 17.56 23.62
CA TYR A 304 0.83 17.96 25.02
C TYR A 304 0.72 19.48 25.22
N PRO A 305 -0.39 20.13 24.79
CA PRO A 305 -0.51 21.58 24.74
C PRO A 305 -0.71 22.22 26.13
N LEU A 306 0.34 22.20 26.97
CA LEU A 306 0.30 22.66 28.37
C LEU A 306 -0.14 24.12 28.51
N GLU A 307 0.25 24.96 27.55
CA GLU A 307 -0.05 26.39 27.53
C GLU A 307 -1.52 26.68 27.20
N ASN A 308 -2.27 25.67 26.72
CA ASN A 308 -3.69 25.76 26.40
C ASN A 308 -4.60 25.23 27.53
N ILE A 309 -4.03 24.71 28.61
CA ILE A 309 -4.79 24.23 29.77
C ILE A 309 -5.49 25.43 30.43
N VAL A 310 -6.79 25.26 30.70
CA VAL A 310 -7.62 26.22 31.43
C VAL A 310 -8.02 25.70 32.81
N LEU A 311 -7.96 24.38 33.04
CA LEU A 311 -8.20 23.76 34.34
C LEU A 311 -7.57 22.36 34.44
N ASN A 312 -6.74 22.13 35.46
CA ASN A 312 -6.14 20.82 35.79
C ASN A 312 -6.18 20.49 37.30
N TYR A 313 -6.84 21.32 38.12
CA TYR A 313 -7.01 21.12 39.58
C TYR A 313 -5.74 21.07 40.44
N ASP A 314 -4.56 21.24 39.85
CA ASP A 314 -3.28 21.25 40.54
C ASP A 314 -2.73 22.68 40.68
N ASN A 315 -2.54 23.36 39.57
CA ASN A 315 -1.95 24.70 39.52
C ASN A 315 -2.64 25.67 38.55
N ILE A 316 -3.53 25.18 37.70
CA ILE A 316 -4.34 25.99 36.78
C ILE A 316 -5.82 25.72 37.07
N GLY A 317 -6.55 26.78 37.39
CA GLY A 317 -7.95 26.70 37.81
C GLY A 317 -8.13 26.01 39.17
N TRP A 318 -9.38 25.88 39.61
CA TRP A 318 -9.72 25.22 40.87
C TRP A 318 -11.14 24.65 40.83
N PHE A 319 -11.38 23.63 41.65
CA PHE A 319 -12.74 23.21 41.99
C PHE A 319 -13.33 24.17 43.03
N SER A 320 -14.56 24.60 42.80
CA SER A 320 -15.29 25.53 43.69
C SER A 320 -16.25 24.77 44.61
N TRP A 321 -17.26 24.10 44.04
CA TRP A 321 -18.21 23.31 44.80
C TRP A 321 -18.90 22.26 43.92
N GLY A 322 -19.52 21.27 44.54
CA GLY A 322 -20.24 20.25 43.78
C GLY A 322 -20.69 19.06 44.59
N GLY A 323 -21.84 18.48 44.22
CA GLY A 323 -22.38 17.26 44.81
C GLY A 323 -21.79 16.06 44.11
N GLN A 324 -21.55 14.98 44.85
CA GLN A 324 -20.91 13.74 44.35
C GLN A 324 -19.49 13.92 43.81
N ALA A 325 -18.90 15.12 44.00
CA ALA A 325 -17.58 15.47 43.53
C ALA A 325 -16.52 15.11 44.57
N VAL A 326 -15.49 14.36 44.18
CA VAL A 326 -14.38 13.99 45.08
C VAL A 326 -13.05 14.18 44.34
N PRO A 327 -12.07 14.90 44.93
CA PRO A 327 -10.73 14.98 44.39
C PRO A 327 -10.01 13.63 44.51
N VAL A 328 -9.31 13.22 43.46
CA VAL A 328 -8.60 11.95 43.39
C VAL A 328 -7.19 12.17 42.88
N THR A 329 -6.22 11.52 43.50
CA THR A 329 -4.87 11.34 42.97
C THR A 329 -4.66 9.84 42.89
N ALA A 330 -4.51 9.32 41.67
CA ALA A 330 -4.45 7.89 41.44
C ALA A 330 -3.14 7.30 41.96
N ASP A 331 -3.21 6.11 42.54
CA ASP A 331 -2.08 5.38 43.12
C ASP A 331 -1.84 4.00 42.45
N GLY A 332 -2.55 3.72 41.35
CA GLY A 332 -2.51 2.46 40.63
C GLY A 332 -3.39 1.35 41.21
N THR A 333 -4.07 1.54 42.34
CA THR A 333 -4.81 0.46 43.03
C THR A 333 -6.30 0.39 42.66
N ALA A 334 -6.90 1.52 42.33
CA ALA A 334 -8.29 1.66 41.93
C ALA A 334 -8.44 2.70 40.82
N ALA A 335 -9.60 2.74 40.17
CA ALA A 335 -9.91 3.73 39.15
C ALA A 335 -9.63 5.16 39.67
N PRO A 336 -9.03 6.04 38.84
CA PRO A 336 -8.73 5.86 37.42
C PRO A 336 -7.35 5.23 37.13
N PHE A 337 -6.72 4.60 38.14
CA PHE A 337 -5.40 3.94 38.15
C PHE A 337 -4.21 4.88 37.93
N PHE A 338 -4.30 5.80 36.98
CA PHE A 338 -3.31 6.84 36.71
C PHE A 338 -4.00 8.21 36.64
N SER A 339 -3.30 9.26 37.07
CA SER A 339 -3.72 10.65 36.93
C SER A 339 -2.49 11.55 36.87
N ASP A 340 -2.58 12.68 36.15
CA ASP A 340 -1.52 13.68 36.11
C ASP A 340 -1.69 14.64 37.30
N GLY A 341 -1.40 14.15 38.50
CA GLY A 341 -1.67 14.89 39.73
C GLY A 341 -3.11 14.67 40.19
N LYS A 342 -3.82 15.75 40.50
CA LYS A 342 -5.20 15.68 41.03
C LYS A 342 -6.21 15.79 39.88
N CYS A 343 -7.06 14.79 39.75
CA CYS A 343 -8.27 14.88 38.96
C CYS A 343 -9.52 14.97 39.87
N TYR A 344 -10.68 15.21 39.29
CA TYR A 344 -11.94 15.16 40.03
C TYR A 344 -12.87 14.07 39.51
N SER A 345 -13.49 13.36 40.44
CA SER A 345 -14.51 12.35 40.14
C SER A 345 -15.92 12.89 40.34
N ILE A 346 -16.88 12.31 39.61
CA ILE A 346 -18.31 12.27 39.98
C ILE A 346 -18.66 10.80 40.16
N SER A 347 -19.10 10.40 41.36
CA SER A 347 -19.46 9.01 41.63
C SER A 347 -20.69 8.84 42.53
N GLY A 348 -21.45 7.78 42.30
CA GLY A 348 -22.60 7.38 43.12
C GLY A 348 -23.78 6.84 42.32
N GLU A 349 -24.87 6.53 43.03
CA GLU A 349 -26.12 6.06 42.43
C GLU A 349 -26.99 7.25 41.96
N LEU A 350 -27.35 7.23 40.68
CA LEU A 350 -28.19 8.23 40.01
C LEU A 350 -29.55 7.64 39.67
N SER A 351 -30.60 8.13 40.33
CA SER A 351 -31.98 7.69 40.12
C SER A 351 -32.55 8.13 38.77
N ALA A 352 -33.65 7.49 38.33
CA ALA A 352 -34.49 8.00 37.25
C ALA A 352 -35.06 9.39 37.58
N TRP A 353 -35.39 10.17 36.55
CA TRP A 353 -36.00 11.51 36.65
C TRP A 353 -35.29 12.49 37.58
N ASN A 354 -33.96 12.43 37.62
CA ASN A 354 -33.15 13.29 38.48
C ASN A 354 -32.51 14.43 37.71
N TYR A 355 -33.03 15.64 37.89
CA TYR A 355 -32.57 16.85 37.19
C TYR A 355 -31.50 17.63 37.96
N TRP A 356 -31.05 17.14 39.12
CA TRP A 356 -30.04 17.78 39.95
C TRP A 356 -29.34 16.76 40.85
N TRP A 357 -28.18 16.24 40.43
CA TRP A 357 -27.48 15.18 41.15
C TRP A 357 -26.01 15.47 41.41
N GLY A 358 -25.15 15.24 40.42
CA GLY A 358 -23.69 15.40 40.52
C GLY A 358 -23.26 16.66 39.78
N GLN A 359 -22.28 17.40 40.31
CA GLN A 359 -21.75 18.57 39.62
C GLN A 359 -20.28 18.81 39.93
N LEU A 360 -19.55 19.31 38.94
CA LEU A 360 -18.23 19.90 39.07
C LEU A 360 -18.38 21.38 38.70
N GLN A 361 -18.46 22.24 39.71
CA GLN A 361 -18.37 23.68 39.49
C GLN A 361 -16.94 24.13 39.72
N ASN A 362 -16.33 24.63 38.67
CA ASN A 362 -14.92 24.95 38.65
C ASN A 362 -14.71 26.41 38.25
N GLY A 363 -13.64 27.02 38.77
CA GLY A 363 -13.08 28.25 38.21
C GLY A 363 -11.96 27.89 37.26
N ALA A 364 -12.13 28.17 35.97
CA ALA A 364 -11.13 27.98 34.93
C ALA A 364 -10.38 29.29 34.62
N VAL A 365 -9.12 29.16 34.19
CA VAL A 365 -8.27 30.26 33.77
C VAL A 365 -8.32 30.39 32.26
N TRP A 366 -9.19 31.27 31.77
CA TRP A 366 -9.41 31.45 30.32
C TRP A 366 -8.36 32.31 29.62
N GLY A 367 -7.39 32.86 30.36
CA GLY A 367 -6.31 33.67 29.83
C GLY A 367 -5.20 32.81 29.22
N ILE A 368 -5.32 32.47 27.94
CA ILE A 368 -4.26 31.81 27.16
C ILE A 368 -3.43 32.89 26.45
N ASP A 369 -2.10 32.78 26.49
CA ASP A 369 -1.21 33.71 25.80
C ASP A 369 -1.47 33.65 24.28
N THR A 370 -1.57 34.83 23.67
CA THR A 370 -1.83 35.03 22.24
C THR A 370 -0.82 34.36 21.31
N ALA A 371 0.38 34.04 21.81
CA ALA A 371 1.37 33.26 21.07
C ALA A 371 0.92 31.80 20.83
N PHE A 372 0.10 31.24 21.73
CA PHE A 372 -0.42 29.87 21.62
C PHE A 372 -1.86 29.84 21.11
N LEU A 373 -2.65 30.85 21.43
CA LEU A 373 -4.02 30.99 20.92
C LEU A 373 -4.36 32.46 20.61
N PRO A 374 -4.24 32.90 19.35
CA PRO A 374 -4.56 34.26 18.94
C PRO A 374 -6.01 34.65 19.25
N THR A 375 -6.22 35.87 19.72
CA THR A 375 -7.55 36.36 20.14
C THR A 375 -8.57 36.46 19.00
N ASP A 376 -8.11 36.61 17.77
CA ASP A 376 -8.95 36.66 16.57
C ASP A 376 -9.32 35.27 16.04
N THR A 377 -8.82 34.19 16.66
CA THR A 377 -9.17 32.82 16.26
C THR A 377 -10.68 32.61 16.39
N PRO A 378 -11.39 32.19 15.33
CA PRO A 378 -12.82 31.91 15.38
C PRO A 378 -13.15 30.79 16.38
N THR A 379 -14.20 30.94 17.17
CA THR A 379 -14.65 29.89 18.11
C THR A 379 -15.12 28.62 17.39
N SER A 380 -15.54 28.73 16.13
CA SER A 380 -15.84 27.61 15.24
C SER A 380 -14.61 26.76 14.85
N GLU A 381 -13.40 27.28 15.04
CA GLU A 381 -12.14 26.56 14.81
C GLU A 381 -11.56 25.99 16.12
N LEU A 382 -12.26 26.16 17.25
CA LEU A 382 -11.79 25.77 18.58
C LEU A 382 -12.61 24.63 19.16
N ALA A 383 -12.00 23.87 20.05
CA ALA A 383 -12.66 22.86 20.87
C ALA A 383 -12.24 22.98 22.33
N LEU A 384 -13.19 22.71 23.23
CA LEU A 384 -12.89 22.36 24.61
C LEU A 384 -12.57 20.87 24.66
N GLN A 385 -11.33 20.54 24.99
CA GLN A 385 -10.87 19.17 25.19
C GLN A 385 -10.59 18.90 26.66
N PHE A 386 -10.72 17.64 27.07
CA PHE A 386 -10.38 17.18 28.42
C PHE A 386 -10.19 15.65 28.40
N GLU A 387 -9.46 15.13 29.38
CA GLU A 387 -9.39 13.69 29.60
C GLU A 387 -10.57 13.25 30.47
N CYS A 388 -11.22 12.16 30.08
CA CYS A 388 -12.31 11.55 30.83
C CYS A 388 -12.04 10.05 31.03
N PHE A 389 -12.27 9.54 32.22
CA PHE A 389 -12.26 8.10 32.53
C PHE A 389 -13.64 7.69 32.99
N VAL A 390 -14.28 6.74 32.31
CA VAL A 390 -15.55 6.14 32.74
C VAL A 390 -15.25 4.78 33.33
N ALA A 391 -15.42 4.60 34.64
CA ALA A 391 -15.02 3.36 35.31
C ALA A 391 -16.00 2.20 35.06
N VAL A 392 -17.27 2.51 34.95
CA VAL A 392 -18.34 1.53 34.76
C VAL A 392 -19.23 1.98 33.62
N GLU A 393 -19.61 1.03 32.76
CA GLU A 393 -20.62 1.30 31.75
C GLU A 393 -21.92 1.77 32.42
N TYR A 394 -22.49 2.84 31.89
CA TYR A 394 -23.73 3.42 32.36
C TYR A 394 -24.72 3.44 31.20
N GLY A 395 -25.98 3.13 31.49
CA GLY A 395 -26.97 2.91 30.43
C GLY A 395 -27.52 4.19 29.80
N GLU A 396 -28.64 4.02 29.08
CA GLU A 396 -29.31 5.13 28.41
C GLU A 396 -30.18 5.98 29.36
N GLY A 397 -29.65 7.14 29.76
CA GLY A 397 -30.33 8.14 30.58
C GLY A 397 -29.39 9.24 31.06
N PRO A 398 -28.33 8.92 31.81
CA PRO A 398 -27.42 9.91 32.39
C PRO A 398 -26.73 10.77 31.32
N VAL A 399 -26.80 12.08 31.50
CA VAL A 399 -26.22 13.08 30.60
C VAL A 399 -25.69 14.27 31.38
N PHE A 400 -24.67 14.91 30.80
CA PHE A 400 -24.15 16.18 31.28
C PHE A 400 -24.86 17.37 30.62
N ARG A 401 -25.06 18.38 31.45
CA ARG A 401 -25.21 19.78 31.08
C ARG A 401 -23.86 20.47 31.31
N ILE A 402 -23.36 21.17 30.30
CA ILE A 402 -22.12 21.94 30.35
C ILE A 402 -22.43 23.40 30.02
N TYR A 403 -21.88 24.32 30.79
CA TYR A 403 -21.96 25.75 30.50
C TYR A 403 -20.73 26.47 31.04
N LEU A 404 -20.39 27.60 30.41
CA LEU A 404 -19.15 28.33 30.65
C LEU A 404 -19.43 29.76 31.11
N LYS A 405 -18.63 30.24 32.07
CA LYS A 405 -18.59 31.60 32.62
C LYS A 405 -20.00 32.14 32.98
N GLY A 406 -20.82 31.33 33.64
CA GLY A 406 -22.15 31.71 34.10
C GLY A 406 -23.22 31.96 33.03
N ASN A 407 -22.96 31.65 31.74
CA ASN A 407 -23.99 31.78 30.70
C ASN A 407 -24.94 30.57 30.73
N GLU A 408 -25.77 30.51 31.77
CA GLU A 408 -26.78 29.47 31.93
C GLU A 408 -27.87 29.51 30.84
N ALA A 409 -27.95 30.55 30.00
CA ALA A 409 -28.85 30.56 28.86
C ALA A 409 -28.34 29.67 27.71
N HIS A 410 -27.02 29.47 27.61
CA HIS A 410 -26.38 28.66 26.58
C HIS A 410 -25.83 27.35 27.16
N ASN A 411 -26.75 26.44 27.48
CA ASN A 411 -26.39 25.14 28.01
C ASN A 411 -26.18 24.12 26.90
N TYR A 412 -25.01 23.51 26.89
CA TYR A 412 -24.79 22.30 26.12
C TYR A 412 -25.33 21.12 26.90
N THR A 413 -26.47 20.60 26.47
CA THR A 413 -27.25 19.57 27.18
C THR A 413 -27.17 18.23 26.47
N ASN A 414 -27.57 17.16 27.17
CA ASN A 414 -27.57 15.79 26.64
C ASN A 414 -26.17 15.27 26.28
N TYR A 415 -25.11 15.89 26.81
CA TYR A 415 -23.75 15.47 26.52
C TYR A 415 -23.43 14.15 27.19
N ARG A 416 -22.76 13.26 26.46
CA ARG A 416 -22.16 12.05 26.99
C ARG A 416 -20.69 12.02 26.61
N PRO A 417 -19.77 11.78 27.56
CA PRO A 417 -18.38 11.59 27.23
C PRO A 417 -18.20 10.47 26.21
N VAL A 418 -17.66 10.84 25.06
CA VAL A 418 -17.23 9.92 24.01
C VAL A 418 -15.81 10.28 23.63
N SER A 419 -15.04 9.25 23.30
CA SER A 419 -13.68 9.39 22.82
C SER A 419 -13.71 10.08 21.46
N ASP A 420 -12.96 11.17 21.33
CA ASP A 420 -12.68 11.82 20.04
C ASP A 420 -11.97 10.84 19.09
N PHE A 421 -11.17 9.91 19.63
CA PHE A 421 -10.52 8.85 18.87
C PHE A 421 -11.49 7.82 18.25
N THR A 422 -12.33 7.14 19.04
CA THR A 422 -13.19 6.02 18.59
C THR A 422 -14.64 6.38 18.29
N GLY A 423 -15.10 7.56 18.73
CA GLY A 423 -16.50 7.97 18.67
C GLY A 423 -17.42 7.23 19.66
N LYS A 424 -16.87 6.53 20.66
CA LYS A 424 -17.61 5.73 21.65
C LYS A 424 -17.22 6.11 23.06
N THR A 425 -18.06 5.80 24.04
CA THR A 425 -17.71 5.88 25.46
C THR A 425 -16.76 4.72 25.79
N GLU A 426 -15.50 5.05 26.07
CA GLU A 426 -14.51 4.07 26.50
C GLU A 426 -14.64 3.82 28.01
N VAL A 427 -14.65 2.55 28.41
CA VAL A 427 -14.84 2.13 29.80
C VAL A 427 -13.56 1.51 30.34
N GLY A 428 -13.17 1.89 31.56
CA GLY A 428 -11.98 1.39 32.24
C GLY A 428 -10.66 1.98 31.74
N GLN A 429 -10.72 3.02 30.92
CA GLN A 429 -9.55 3.72 30.39
C GLN A 429 -9.81 5.22 30.22
N TRP A 430 -8.74 6.01 30.24
CA TRP A 430 -8.80 7.43 29.91
C TRP A 430 -9.01 7.61 28.40
N MET A 431 -9.86 8.58 28.05
CA MET A 431 -10.10 9.00 26.67
C MET A 431 -10.09 10.53 26.58
N GLN A 432 -9.61 11.05 25.45
CA GLN A 432 -9.79 12.46 25.12
C GLN A 432 -11.23 12.67 24.66
N CYS A 433 -11.94 13.56 25.34
CA CYS A 433 -13.19 14.12 24.89
C CYS A 433 -12.94 15.47 24.19
N SER A 434 -13.73 15.77 23.17
CA SER A 434 -13.62 17.01 22.40
C SER A 434 -15.02 17.54 22.09
N ILE A 435 -15.29 18.79 22.45
CA ILE A 435 -16.55 19.48 22.16
C ILE A 435 -16.20 20.75 21.37
N PRO A 436 -16.75 20.95 20.16
CA PRO A 436 -16.55 22.20 19.43
C PRO A 436 -16.96 23.39 20.30
N LEU A 437 -16.09 24.39 20.42
CA LEU A 437 -16.30 25.50 21.34
C LEU A 437 -17.53 26.33 20.92
N SER A 438 -17.84 26.39 19.63
CA SER A 438 -19.07 27.01 19.10
C SER A 438 -20.37 26.38 19.60
N GLU A 439 -20.34 25.14 20.11
CA GLU A 439 -21.51 24.52 20.77
C GLU A 439 -21.68 25.01 22.21
N LEU A 440 -20.62 25.57 22.80
CA LEU A 440 -20.54 25.97 24.21
C LEU A 440 -20.64 27.49 24.42
N VAL A 441 -20.51 28.30 23.36
CA VAL A 441 -20.38 29.76 23.45
C VAL A 441 -21.11 30.46 22.30
N ASP A 442 -21.57 31.69 22.54
CA ASP A 442 -22.23 32.54 21.52
C ASP A 442 -21.22 33.45 20.79
N GLU A 443 -20.06 33.67 21.39
CA GLU A 443 -19.04 34.58 20.88
C GLU A 443 -18.37 34.04 19.61
N THR A 444 -18.01 34.94 18.70
CA THR A 444 -17.48 34.55 17.37
C THR A 444 -15.98 34.31 17.39
N THR A 445 -15.26 34.95 18.31
CA THR A 445 -13.80 34.83 18.43
C THR A 445 -13.38 34.52 19.87
N TRP A 446 -12.20 33.91 20.01
CA TRP A 446 -11.62 33.61 21.32
C TRP A 446 -11.51 34.84 22.22
N GLY A 447 -11.06 35.97 21.66
CA GLY A 447 -10.88 37.22 22.40
C GLY A 447 -12.20 37.85 22.87
N GLU A 448 -13.31 37.62 22.16
CA GLU A 448 -14.65 38.01 22.64
C GLU A 448 -15.06 37.15 23.84
N PHE A 449 -14.93 35.83 23.74
CA PHE A 449 -15.21 34.92 24.84
C PHE A 449 -14.35 35.23 26.08
N GLN A 450 -13.07 35.55 25.88
CA GLN A 450 -12.18 35.93 26.98
C GLN A 450 -12.66 37.18 27.72
N LYS A 451 -13.24 38.17 27.02
CA LYS A 451 -13.74 39.42 27.60
C LYS A 451 -15.04 39.28 28.39
N ARG A 452 -15.80 38.20 28.19
CA ARG A 452 -17.00 37.94 29.01
C ARG A 452 -16.60 37.79 30.48
N ASP A 453 -17.44 38.27 31.39
CA ASP A 453 -17.18 38.10 32.82
C ASP A 453 -17.41 36.65 33.26
N GLY A 454 -16.67 36.22 34.29
CA GLY A 454 -16.78 34.89 34.90
C GLY A 454 -15.58 33.99 34.63
N ASP A 455 -15.42 32.97 35.47
CA ASP A 455 -14.39 31.94 35.36
C ASP A 455 -14.99 30.54 35.22
N GLU A 456 -16.31 30.40 35.40
CA GLU A 456 -16.97 29.11 35.58
C GLU A 456 -16.75 28.12 34.42
N LEU A 457 -16.43 26.89 34.76
CA LEU A 457 -16.51 25.71 33.89
C LEU A 457 -17.34 24.68 34.63
N ALA A 458 -18.61 24.54 34.23
CA ALA A 458 -19.59 23.72 34.93
C ALA A 458 -19.84 22.41 34.17
N LEU A 459 -19.75 21.27 34.86
CA LEU A 459 -20.27 19.99 34.40
C LEU A 459 -21.32 19.52 35.40
N GLN A 460 -22.57 19.40 34.97
CA GLN A 460 -23.68 18.93 35.81
C GLN A 460 -24.27 17.65 35.23
N MET A 461 -24.24 16.56 36.00
CA MET A 461 -24.87 15.30 35.65
C MET A 461 -26.34 15.29 36.05
N THR A 462 -27.19 14.84 35.14
CA THR A 462 -28.63 14.61 35.33
C THR A 462 -29.03 13.28 34.70
N ASN A 463 -30.19 12.76 35.07
CA ASN A 463 -30.85 11.65 34.39
C ASN A 463 -32.30 12.04 34.09
N PRO A 464 -32.56 12.62 32.91
CA PRO A 464 -33.91 13.00 32.50
C PRO A 464 -34.75 11.82 32.01
N SER A 465 -34.26 10.58 32.07
CA SER A 465 -35.00 9.40 31.61
C SER A 465 -35.74 8.69 32.75
N GLU A 466 -36.67 7.82 32.37
CA GLU A 466 -37.37 6.91 33.30
C GLU A 466 -36.53 5.72 33.75
N ASN A 467 -35.38 5.50 33.11
CA ASN A 467 -34.52 4.37 33.41
C ASN A 467 -33.58 4.69 34.57
N GLY A 468 -33.29 3.68 35.38
CA GLY A 468 -32.37 3.78 36.52
C GLY A 468 -32.82 2.90 37.70
N PRO A 469 -32.08 2.93 38.82
CA PRO A 469 -30.89 3.73 39.05
C PRO A 469 -29.66 3.27 38.24
N TYR A 470 -28.72 4.18 38.03
CA TYR A 470 -27.42 3.90 37.41
C TYR A 470 -26.29 4.18 38.40
N ASN A 471 -25.28 3.31 38.42
CA ASN A 471 -24.03 3.59 39.12
C ASN A 471 -23.13 4.39 38.18
N ILE A 472 -22.82 5.62 38.57
CA ILE A 472 -21.91 6.49 37.86
C ILE A 472 -20.59 6.51 38.61
N GLU A 473 -19.49 6.42 37.88
CA GLU A 473 -18.14 6.67 38.38
C GLU A 473 -17.31 7.15 37.20
N MET A 474 -17.02 8.45 37.21
CA MET A 474 -16.30 9.13 36.13
C MET A 474 -15.27 10.09 36.69
N TYR A 475 -14.17 10.30 35.98
CA TYR A 475 -13.09 11.20 36.36
C TYR A 475 -12.78 12.15 35.21
N PHE A 476 -12.40 13.37 35.55
CA PHE A 476 -12.16 14.46 34.61
C PHE A 476 -10.88 15.20 34.95
N ASP A 477 -10.08 15.49 33.94
CA ASP A 477 -8.83 16.23 34.10
C ASP A 477 -8.41 16.97 32.83
N ASN A 478 -7.41 17.86 32.95
CA ASN A 478 -6.72 18.52 31.84
C ASN A 478 -7.66 19.21 30.82
N PHE A 479 -8.61 20.02 31.30
CA PHE A 479 -9.44 20.86 30.45
C PHE A 479 -8.59 21.92 29.75
N ARG A 480 -8.75 22.01 28.43
CA ARG A 480 -7.91 22.84 27.56
C ARG A 480 -8.68 23.33 26.34
N VAL A 481 -8.32 24.49 25.82
CA VAL A 481 -8.91 25.06 24.59
C VAL A 481 -7.87 25.06 23.48
N VAL A 482 -8.14 24.30 22.43
CA VAL A 482 -7.21 24.09 21.31
C VAL A 482 -7.91 24.30 19.98
N LYS A 483 -7.13 24.48 18.92
CA LYS A 483 -7.65 24.45 17.55
C LYS A 483 -8.07 23.04 17.17
N ILE A 484 -9.19 22.91 16.47
CA ILE A 484 -9.64 21.66 15.86
C ILE A 484 -8.60 21.31 14.77
N GLN A 485 -8.09 20.08 14.83
CA GLN A 485 -7.08 19.56 13.88
C GLN A 485 -7.71 18.78 12.73
#